data_AF-A0A6P7GDU6-F1
#
_entry.id   AF-A0A6P7GDU6-F1
#
_cell.length_a   1.000
_cell.length_b   1.000
_cell.length_c   1.000
_cell.angle_alpha   90.00
_cell.angle_beta   90.00
_cell.angle_gamma   90.00
#
_symmetry.space_group_name_H-M   'P 1'
#
loop_
_entity.id
_entity.type
_entity.pdbx_description
1 polymer ?
#
loop_
_entity_poly.entity_id
_entity_poly.type
_entity_poly.pdbx_seq_one_letter_code
_entity_poly.pdbx_strand_id
1 'polypeptide(L)'
;MKWLYLCCLLLILQVCTAPPVEKKKEEPEDSEVNGLEDYMEYHRYLKEVVHALESDPDFRAKLEKAEESDIKSGKIAEELEFVSHHVRNRLDEIKRVELERLRHLVEQKRKLEDTNAIDTEDPTHNHLDHSNPHTFEIEDLKKLIAKTAQDLDEADKKRKEQFKQYELEKEYKKMDKLNHTNGDERQKLEKEYEVSN
;
A
#
# COMPACT_ATOMS: atom_id res chain seq x y z
N MET A 1 -19.47 52.37 -44.26
CA MET A 1 -19.02 52.37 -42.83
C MET A 1 -19.43 51.12 -42.05
N LYS A 2 -20.61 50.51 -42.25
CA LYS A 2 -21.05 49.32 -41.48
C LYS A 2 -20.30 48.01 -41.80
N TRP A 3 -19.83 47.82 -43.04
CA TRP A 3 -19.04 46.63 -43.42
C TRP A 3 -17.60 46.62 -42.91
N LEU A 4 -17.05 47.79 -42.56
CA LEU A 4 -15.69 47.89 -42.02
C LEU A 4 -15.61 47.33 -40.59
N TYR A 5 -16.67 47.56 -39.79
CA TYR A 5 -16.81 46.96 -38.47
C TYR A 5 -17.01 45.44 -38.51
N LEU A 6 -17.69 44.93 -39.56
CA LEU A 6 -17.90 43.50 -39.74
C LEU A 6 -16.58 42.76 -40.10
N CYS A 7 -15.74 43.38 -40.94
CA CYS A 7 -14.42 42.83 -41.26
C CYS A 7 -13.45 42.89 -40.07
N CYS A 8 -13.47 43.95 -39.26
CA CYS A 8 -12.68 44.01 -38.03
C CYS A 8 -13.11 42.94 -37.01
N LEU A 9 -14.41 42.65 -36.89
CA LEU A 9 -14.91 41.61 -35.98
C LEU A 9 -14.50 40.20 -36.40
N LEU A 10 -14.46 39.93 -37.72
CA LEU A 10 -13.98 38.66 -38.29
C LEU A 10 -12.46 38.46 -38.11
N LEU A 11 -11.67 39.53 -38.15
CA LEU A 11 -10.22 39.48 -37.90
C LEU A 11 -9.88 39.17 -36.45
N ILE A 12 -10.68 39.65 -35.48
CA ILE A 12 -10.47 39.38 -34.05
C ILE A 12 -10.77 37.91 -33.71
N LEU A 13 -11.74 37.28 -34.38
CA LEU A 13 -12.09 35.87 -34.18
C LEU A 13 -11.01 34.89 -34.70
N GLN A 14 -10.12 35.33 -35.60
CA GLN A 14 -9.03 34.49 -36.14
C GLN A 14 -7.77 34.47 -35.24
N VAL A 15 -7.73 35.25 -34.15
CA VAL A 15 -6.58 35.32 -33.23
C VAL A 15 -6.79 34.47 -31.96
N CYS A 16 -7.98 33.90 -31.77
CA CYS A 16 -8.23 32.94 -30.69
C CYS A 16 -7.81 31.51 -31.09
N THR A 17 -6.57 31.33 -31.52
CA THR A 17 -5.96 30.00 -31.61
C THR A 17 -5.27 29.73 -30.28
N ALA A 18 -5.97 29.03 -29.38
CA ALA A 18 -5.33 28.47 -28.21
C ALA A 18 -4.19 27.55 -28.69
N PRO A 19 -2.95 27.71 -28.20
CA PRO A 19 -1.88 26.78 -28.53
C PRO A 19 -2.34 25.37 -28.13
N PRO A 20 -2.00 24.33 -28.92
CA PRO A 20 -2.34 22.96 -28.56
C PRO A 20 -1.84 22.71 -27.14
N VAL A 21 -2.74 22.32 -26.23
CA VAL A 21 -2.35 21.84 -24.93
C VAL A 21 -1.47 20.62 -25.22
N GLU A 22 -0.16 20.77 -25.03
CA GLU A 22 0.71 19.62 -24.88
C GLU A 22 0.05 18.79 -23.79
N LYS A 23 -0.44 17.61 -24.16
CA LYS A 23 -0.88 16.61 -23.19
C LYS A 23 0.35 16.34 -22.36
N LYS A 24 0.45 17.01 -21.21
CA LYS A 24 1.29 16.61 -20.10
C LYS A 24 1.02 15.12 -19.99
N LYS A 25 2.07 14.31 -20.17
CA LYS A 25 1.99 12.88 -19.88
C LYS A 25 1.30 12.77 -18.54
N GLU A 26 0.14 12.10 -18.52
CA GLU A 26 -0.55 11.74 -17.29
C GLU A 26 0.50 11.03 -16.44
N GLU A 27 0.95 11.72 -15.39
CA GLU A 27 1.69 11.09 -14.31
C GLU A 27 0.76 10.06 -13.67
N PRO A 28 1.28 8.94 -13.15
CA PRO A 28 0.50 7.76 -12.84
C PRO A 28 -0.25 7.91 -11.49
N GLU A 29 -1.11 8.92 -11.37
CA GLU A 29 -1.97 9.11 -10.18
C GLU A 29 -2.90 7.89 -9.96
N ASP A 30 -3.40 7.26 -11.04
CA ASP A 30 -4.27 6.08 -10.93
C ASP A 30 -3.57 4.85 -10.30
N SER A 31 -2.25 4.73 -10.43
CA SER A 31 -1.53 3.55 -9.92
C SER A 31 -1.33 3.59 -8.39
N GLU A 32 -1.06 4.77 -7.83
CA GLU A 32 -0.90 4.94 -6.38
C GLU A 32 -2.26 4.90 -5.66
N VAL A 33 -3.32 5.46 -6.28
CA VAL A 33 -4.68 5.42 -5.73
C VAL A 33 -5.23 4.00 -5.71
N ASN A 34 -5.08 3.23 -6.80
CA ASN A 34 -5.51 1.83 -6.83
C ASN A 34 -4.73 0.96 -5.82
N GLY A 35 -3.43 1.22 -5.63
CA GLY A 35 -2.62 0.51 -4.64
C GLY A 35 -3.06 0.81 -3.20
N LEU A 36 -3.45 2.05 -2.90
CA LEU A 36 -3.96 2.43 -1.58
C LEU A 36 -5.32 1.79 -1.29
N GLU A 37 -6.22 1.76 -2.28
CA GLU A 37 -7.54 1.15 -2.13
C GLU A 37 -7.45 -0.36 -1.92
N ASP A 38 -6.60 -1.06 -2.69
CA ASP A 38 -6.41 -2.49 -2.49
C ASP A 38 -5.77 -2.82 -1.14
N TYR A 39 -4.83 -1.99 -0.66
CA TYR A 39 -4.27 -2.13 0.69
C TYR A 39 -5.33 -1.95 1.78
N MET A 40 -6.25 -0.98 1.63
CA MET A 40 -7.35 -0.77 2.58
C MET A 40 -8.31 -1.97 2.62
N GLU A 41 -8.64 -2.52 1.46
CA GLU A 41 -9.52 -3.69 1.35
C GLU A 41 -8.89 -4.96 1.91
N TYR A 42 -7.60 -5.19 1.64
CA TYR A 42 -6.84 -6.27 2.27
C TYR A 42 -6.85 -6.13 3.80
N HIS A 43 -6.66 -4.91 4.33
CA HIS A 43 -6.72 -4.67 5.77
C HIS A 43 -8.12 -4.91 6.35
N ARG A 44 -9.18 -4.55 5.62
CA ARG A 44 -10.57 -4.88 6.00
C ARG A 44 -10.76 -6.39 6.09
N TYR A 45 -10.33 -7.13 5.08
CA TYR A 45 -10.39 -8.59 5.06
C TYR A 45 -9.66 -9.22 6.27
N LEU A 46 -8.41 -8.81 6.51
CA LEU A 46 -7.62 -9.28 7.67
C LEU A 46 -8.37 -9.02 8.99
N LYS A 47 -8.93 -7.82 9.16
CA LYS A 47 -9.69 -7.45 10.36
C LYS A 47 -10.95 -8.30 10.54
N GLU A 48 -11.67 -8.60 9.47
CA GLU A 48 -12.86 -9.46 9.52
C GLU A 48 -12.50 -10.90 9.93
N VAL A 49 -11.40 -11.44 9.39
CA VAL A 49 -10.88 -12.76 9.78
C VAL A 49 -10.52 -12.80 11.25
N VAL A 50 -9.75 -11.81 11.74
CA VAL A 50 -9.35 -11.71 13.15
C VAL A 50 -10.57 -11.59 14.04
N HIS A 51 -11.54 -10.73 13.70
CA HIS A 51 -12.76 -10.57 14.49
C HIS A 51 -13.60 -11.86 14.56
N ALA A 52 -13.67 -12.62 13.45
CA ALA A 52 -14.34 -13.91 13.44
C ALA A 52 -13.63 -14.91 14.38
N LEU A 53 -12.29 -14.98 14.32
CA LEU A 53 -11.49 -15.84 15.19
C LEU A 53 -11.58 -15.45 16.67
N GLU A 54 -11.56 -14.15 17.00
CA GLU A 54 -11.67 -13.63 18.37
C GLU A 54 -13.06 -13.85 18.99
N SER A 55 -14.08 -14.11 18.17
CA SER A 55 -15.43 -14.45 18.66
C SER A 55 -15.48 -15.83 19.31
N ASP A 56 -14.51 -16.70 19.04
CA ASP A 56 -14.33 -17.98 19.71
C ASP A 56 -13.46 -17.80 20.97
N PRO A 57 -14.01 -18.00 22.19
CA PRO A 57 -13.28 -17.74 23.43
C PRO A 57 -12.08 -18.68 23.64
N ASP A 58 -12.17 -19.92 23.15
CA ASP A 58 -11.10 -20.90 23.30
C ASP A 58 -9.94 -20.57 22.36
N PHE A 59 -10.23 -20.21 21.12
CA PHE A 59 -9.23 -19.73 20.17
C PHE A 59 -8.57 -18.44 20.66
N ARG A 60 -9.37 -17.47 21.11
CA ARG A 60 -8.87 -16.21 21.68
C ARG A 60 -7.92 -16.44 22.85
N ALA A 61 -8.28 -17.32 23.79
CA ALA A 61 -7.43 -17.63 24.93
C ALA A 61 -6.09 -18.28 24.52
N LYS A 62 -6.07 -19.05 23.43
CA LYS A 62 -4.83 -19.60 22.86
C LYS A 62 -4.00 -18.51 22.18
N LEU A 63 -4.65 -17.61 21.44
CA LEU A 63 -3.99 -16.48 20.80
C LEU A 63 -3.33 -15.54 21.83
N GLU A 64 -4.02 -15.23 22.94
CA GLU A 64 -3.49 -14.38 24.03
C GLU A 64 -2.29 -15.01 24.76
N LYS A 65 -2.18 -16.35 24.77
CA LYS A 65 -1.08 -17.09 25.43
C LYS A 65 0.06 -17.43 24.47
N ALA A 66 -0.17 -17.33 23.16
CA ALA A 66 0.82 -17.69 22.15
C ALA A 66 1.98 -16.69 22.15
N GLU A 67 3.19 -17.20 21.94
CA GLU A 67 4.36 -16.36 21.73
C GLU A 67 4.27 -15.67 20.36
N GLU A 68 4.81 -14.46 20.24
CA GLU A 68 4.85 -13.73 18.96
C GLU A 68 5.54 -14.55 17.85
N SER A 69 6.58 -15.32 18.19
CA SER A 69 7.29 -16.20 17.25
C SER A 69 6.41 -17.35 16.74
N ASP A 70 5.64 -17.97 17.64
CA ASP A 70 4.67 -19.03 17.33
C ASP A 70 3.53 -18.48 16.45
N ILE A 71 3.06 -17.26 16.71
CA ILE A 71 2.09 -16.57 15.84
C ILE A 71 2.70 -16.36 14.46
N LYS A 72 3.85 -15.69 14.36
CA LYS A 72 4.52 -15.40 13.08
C LYS A 72 4.84 -16.64 12.26
N SER A 73 5.16 -17.76 12.92
CA SER A 73 5.43 -19.05 12.25
C SER A 73 4.19 -19.70 11.63
N GLY A 74 2.99 -19.24 12.00
CA GLY A 74 1.72 -19.81 11.55
C GLY A 74 1.29 -21.05 12.34
N LYS A 75 1.99 -21.42 13.43
CA LYS A 75 1.63 -22.56 14.29
C LYS A 75 0.23 -22.42 14.91
N ILE A 76 -0.16 -21.19 15.25
CA ILE A 76 -1.51 -20.88 15.76
C ILE A 76 -2.63 -21.26 14.76
N ALA A 77 -2.32 -21.38 13.46
CA ALA A 77 -3.30 -21.74 12.46
C ALA A 77 -3.80 -23.19 12.60
N GLU A 78 -3.03 -24.08 13.22
CA GLU A 78 -3.44 -25.47 13.50
C GLU A 78 -4.63 -25.51 14.47
N GLU A 79 -4.76 -24.50 15.33
CA GLU A 79 -5.86 -24.41 16.28
C GLU A 79 -7.23 -24.17 15.62
N LEU A 80 -7.22 -23.80 14.33
CA LEU A 80 -8.43 -23.64 13.52
C LEU A 80 -9.26 -24.93 13.47
N GLU A 81 -8.66 -26.12 13.60
CA GLU A 81 -9.36 -27.41 13.66
C GLU A 81 -10.34 -27.53 14.83
N PHE A 82 -10.07 -26.82 15.92
CA PHE A 82 -10.85 -26.90 17.16
C PHE A 82 -11.85 -25.75 17.31
N VAL A 83 -11.85 -24.80 16.37
CA VAL A 83 -12.74 -23.64 16.38
C VAL A 83 -14.19 -24.09 16.16
N SER A 84 -15.13 -23.40 16.81
CA SER A 84 -16.56 -23.68 16.68
C SER A 84 -17.06 -23.59 15.23
N HIS A 85 -18.05 -24.43 14.90
CA HIS A 85 -18.64 -24.49 13.55
C HIS A 85 -19.20 -23.15 13.08
N HIS A 86 -19.70 -22.31 14.00
CA HIS A 86 -20.21 -20.99 13.65
C HIS A 86 -19.10 -20.08 13.10
N VAL A 87 -17.92 -20.12 13.73
CA VAL A 87 -16.76 -19.33 13.30
C VAL A 87 -16.19 -19.89 12.00
N ARG A 88 -16.13 -21.22 11.83
CA ARG A 88 -15.76 -21.85 10.55
C ARG A 88 -16.64 -21.37 9.39
N ASN A 89 -17.96 -21.45 9.54
CA ASN A 89 -18.90 -20.93 8.54
C ASN A 89 -18.69 -19.44 8.26
N ARG A 90 -18.38 -18.65 9.31
CA ARG A 90 -18.14 -17.21 9.15
C ARG A 90 -16.86 -16.95 8.36
N LEU A 91 -15.80 -17.71 8.60
CA LEU A 91 -14.54 -17.60 7.87
C LEU A 91 -14.70 -18.01 6.40
N ASP A 92 -15.47 -19.07 6.12
CA ASP A 92 -15.79 -19.50 4.76
C ASP A 92 -16.51 -18.39 3.97
N GLU A 93 -17.49 -17.72 4.61
CA GLU A 93 -18.19 -16.60 4.00
C GLU A 93 -17.26 -15.41 3.75
N ILE A 94 -16.41 -15.05 4.73
CA ILE A 94 -15.43 -13.97 4.58
C ILE A 94 -14.47 -14.26 3.42
N LYS A 95 -13.95 -15.50 3.31
CA LYS A 95 -13.10 -15.93 2.19
C LYS A 95 -13.82 -15.81 0.85
N ARG A 96 -15.08 -16.26 0.78
CA ARG A 96 -15.87 -16.22 -0.45
C ARG A 96 -16.06 -14.80 -0.95
N VAL A 97 -16.44 -13.88 -0.07
CA VAL A 97 -16.62 -12.46 -0.39
C VAL A 97 -15.32 -11.84 -0.89
N GLU A 98 -14.20 -12.14 -0.24
CA GLU A 98 -12.90 -11.60 -0.65
C GLU A 98 -12.45 -12.16 -2.00
N LEU A 99 -12.62 -13.46 -2.26
CA LEU A 99 -12.32 -14.03 -3.57
C LEU A 99 -13.17 -13.44 -4.69
N GLU A 100 -14.44 -13.13 -4.42
CA GLU A 100 -15.31 -12.43 -5.38
C GLU A 100 -14.81 -11.01 -5.66
N ARG A 101 -14.40 -10.26 -4.63
CA ARG A 101 -13.75 -8.94 -4.77
C ARG A 101 -12.51 -9.03 -5.66
N LEU A 102 -11.60 -9.96 -5.35
CA LEU A 102 -10.35 -10.15 -6.10
C LEU A 102 -10.61 -10.52 -7.57
N ARG A 103 -11.59 -11.39 -7.83
CA ARG A 103 -12.02 -11.72 -9.20
C ARG A 103 -12.49 -10.48 -9.96
N HIS A 104 -13.30 -9.63 -9.33
CA HIS A 104 -13.74 -8.38 -9.94
C HIS A 104 -12.59 -7.42 -10.21
N LEU A 105 -11.59 -7.33 -9.33
CA LEU A 105 -10.40 -6.51 -9.57
C LEU A 105 -9.61 -7.00 -10.78
N VAL A 106 -9.37 -8.31 -10.89
CA VAL A 106 -8.69 -8.91 -12.05
C VAL A 106 -9.48 -8.67 -13.34
N GLU A 107 -10.81 -8.82 -13.31
CA GLU A 107 -11.66 -8.53 -14.46
C GLU A 107 -11.63 -7.05 -14.88
N GLN A 108 -11.60 -6.13 -13.91
CA GLN A 108 -11.49 -4.69 -14.19
C GLN A 108 -10.13 -4.35 -14.78
N LYS A 109 -9.04 -4.84 -14.18
CA LYS A 109 -7.67 -4.68 -14.70
C LYS A 109 -7.57 -5.20 -16.13
N ARG A 110 -8.17 -6.36 -16.41
CA ARG A 110 -8.23 -6.95 -17.76
C ARG A 110 -9.02 -6.13 -18.78
N LYS A 111 -10.04 -5.38 -18.36
CA LYS A 111 -10.79 -4.49 -19.26
C LYS A 111 -10.04 -3.20 -19.56
N LEU A 112 -9.21 -2.74 -18.63
CA LEU A 112 -8.44 -1.50 -18.75
C LEU A 112 -7.13 -1.72 -19.51
N GLU A 113 -6.42 -2.79 -19.18
CA GLU A 113 -5.18 -3.20 -19.84
C GLU A 113 -5.54 -4.08 -21.04
N ASP A 114 -5.67 -3.47 -22.22
CA ASP A 114 -6.09 -4.09 -23.50
C ASP A 114 -5.07 -5.09 -24.08
N THR A 115 -4.43 -5.88 -23.22
CA THR A 115 -3.40 -6.86 -23.56
C THR A 115 -3.81 -8.24 -23.04
N ASN A 116 -3.80 -9.24 -23.92
CA ASN A 116 -3.91 -10.66 -23.54
C ASN A 116 -2.69 -11.18 -22.74
N ALA A 117 -1.85 -10.27 -22.20
CA ALA A 117 -0.58 -10.55 -21.54
C ALA A 117 -0.57 -10.08 -20.09
N ILE A 118 -1.74 -9.91 -19.47
CA ILE A 118 -1.84 -9.74 -18.02
C ILE A 118 -1.48 -11.09 -17.42
N ASP A 119 -0.29 -11.15 -16.83
CA ASP A 119 0.10 -12.25 -15.95
C ASP A 119 -1.05 -12.47 -14.97
N THR A 120 -1.67 -13.65 -15.06
CA THR A 120 -2.90 -13.98 -14.32
C THR A 120 -2.65 -14.04 -12.80
N GLU A 121 -1.39 -13.95 -12.38
CA GLU A 121 -0.95 -14.03 -11.00
C GLU A 121 -0.35 -12.69 -10.56
N ASP A 122 -1.20 -11.78 -10.10
CA ASP A 122 -0.73 -10.62 -9.35
C ASP A 122 -0.22 -11.12 -7.98
N PRO A 123 1.10 -11.00 -7.67
CA PRO A 123 1.66 -11.54 -6.43
C PRO A 123 1.05 -10.91 -5.18
N THR A 124 0.43 -9.75 -5.32
CA THR A 124 -0.23 -9.01 -4.22
C THR A 124 -1.44 -9.76 -3.65
N HIS A 125 -2.10 -10.61 -4.45
CA HIS A 125 -3.33 -11.32 -4.06
C HIS A 125 -3.10 -12.77 -3.59
N ASN A 126 -1.85 -13.21 -3.45
CA ASN A 126 -1.48 -14.62 -3.22
C ASN A 126 -1.63 -15.11 -1.75
N HIS A 127 -2.48 -14.47 -0.94
CA HIS A 127 -2.75 -14.90 0.44
C HIS A 127 -3.95 -15.84 0.57
N LEU A 128 -4.67 -16.10 -0.53
CA LEU A 128 -5.83 -16.99 -0.59
C LEU A 128 -5.62 -18.10 -1.61
N ASP A 129 -6.14 -19.29 -1.31
CA ASP A 129 -6.22 -20.36 -2.31
C ASP A 129 -7.43 -20.17 -3.26
N HIS A 130 -7.14 -19.90 -4.54
CA HIS A 130 -8.15 -19.74 -5.59
C HIS A 130 -8.75 -21.07 -6.06
N SER A 131 -8.07 -22.19 -5.79
CA SER A 131 -8.52 -23.53 -6.19
C SER A 131 -9.63 -24.07 -5.28
N ASN A 132 -9.65 -23.64 -4.01
CA ASN A 132 -10.70 -23.93 -3.04
C ASN A 132 -11.42 -22.65 -2.59
N PRO A 133 -12.43 -22.17 -3.34
CA PRO A 133 -13.09 -20.90 -3.04
C PRO A 133 -14.13 -20.96 -1.92
N HIS A 134 -14.43 -22.13 -1.38
CA HIS A 134 -15.60 -22.34 -0.52
C HIS A 134 -15.27 -22.62 0.95
N THR A 135 -14.02 -22.98 1.25
CA THR A 135 -13.62 -23.32 2.62
C THR A 135 -12.35 -22.58 2.99
N PHE A 136 -12.36 -21.94 4.15
CA PHE A 136 -11.20 -21.29 4.74
C PHE A 136 -10.39 -22.32 5.53
N GLU A 137 -9.22 -22.64 4.98
CA GLU A 137 -8.35 -23.70 5.46
C GLU A 137 -7.23 -23.16 6.35
N ILE A 138 -6.58 -24.08 7.07
CA ILE A 138 -5.40 -23.78 7.89
C ILE A 138 -4.32 -23.09 7.07
N GLU A 139 -4.13 -23.53 5.82
CA GLU A 139 -3.14 -22.96 4.92
C GLU A 139 -3.47 -21.52 4.49
N ASP A 140 -4.75 -21.15 4.38
CA ASP A 140 -5.14 -19.76 4.12
C ASP A 140 -4.74 -18.87 5.30
N LEU A 141 -5.00 -19.31 6.54
CA LEU A 141 -4.60 -18.57 7.73
C LEU A 141 -3.07 -18.46 7.86
N LYS A 142 -2.32 -19.53 7.55
CA LYS A 142 -0.85 -19.48 7.52
C LYS A 142 -0.34 -18.47 6.50
N LYS A 143 -0.88 -18.48 5.28
CA LYS A 143 -0.51 -17.51 4.23
C LYS A 143 -0.85 -16.08 4.65
N LEU A 144 -2.01 -15.86 5.26
CA LEU A 144 -2.43 -14.56 5.74
C LEU A 144 -1.47 -14.03 6.81
N ILE A 145 -1.12 -14.85 7.79
CA ILE A 145 -0.15 -14.51 8.84
C ILE A 145 1.22 -14.22 8.24
N ALA A 146 1.71 -15.08 7.34
CA ALA A 146 3.01 -14.92 6.69
C ALA A 146 3.08 -13.60 5.91
N LYS A 147 2.01 -13.27 5.17
CA LYS A 147 1.90 -12.00 4.44
C LYS A 147 1.91 -10.81 5.39
N THR A 148 1.12 -10.84 6.47
CA THR A 148 1.11 -9.78 7.48
C THR A 148 2.47 -9.62 8.16
N ALA A 149 3.16 -10.71 8.49
CA ALA A 149 4.50 -10.66 9.07
C ALA A 149 5.51 -10.01 8.12
N GLN A 150 5.46 -10.37 6.84
CA GLN A 150 6.28 -9.77 5.79
C GLN A 150 6.00 -8.25 5.66
N ASP A 151 4.73 -7.85 5.69
CA ASP A 151 4.35 -6.43 5.58
C ASP A 151 4.85 -5.59 6.76
N LEU A 152 4.82 -6.16 7.97
CA LEU A 152 5.38 -5.52 9.16
C LEU A 152 6.91 -5.38 9.07
N ASP A 153 7.60 -6.43 8.63
CA ASP A 153 9.05 -6.42 8.45
C ASP A 153 9.48 -5.41 7.38
N GLU A 154 8.72 -5.30 6.29
CA GLU A 154 8.95 -4.31 5.23
C GLU A 154 8.72 -2.88 5.74
N ALA A 155 7.66 -2.64 6.51
CA ALA A 155 7.39 -1.34 7.13
C ALA A 155 8.51 -0.93 8.10
N ASP A 156 9.01 -1.88 8.90
CA ASP A 156 10.13 -1.66 9.82
C ASP A 156 11.44 -1.39 9.09
N LYS A 157 11.70 -2.11 7.99
CA LYS A 157 12.86 -1.86 7.13
C LYS A 157 12.79 -0.47 6.49
N LYS A 158 11.65 -0.09 5.92
CA LYS A 158 11.42 1.23 5.33
C LYS A 158 11.65 2.34 6.35
N ARG A 159 11.15 2.16 7.58
CA ARG A 159 11.37 3.12 8.68
C ARG A 159 12.85 3.28 9.02
N LYS A 160 13.60 2.18 9.08
CA LYS A 160 15.06 2.20 9.32
C LYS A 160 15.82 2.89 8.19
N GLU A 161 15.43 2.67 6.94
CA GLU A 161 16.04 3.30 5.76
C GLU A 161 15.75 4.81 5.72
N GLN A 162 14.51 5.21 5.98
CA GLN A 162 14.13 6.62 6.10
C GLN A 162 14.92 7.33 7.20
N PHE A 163 15.10 6.69 8.35
CA PHE A 163 15.94 7.22 9.43
C PHE A 163 17.40 7.42 8.99
N LYS A 164 17.98 6.43 8.29
CA LYS A 164 19.36 6.54 7.77
C LYS A 164 19.50 7.67 6.75
N GLN A 165 18.54 7.80 5.83
CA GLN A 165 18.55 8.86 4.82
C GLN A 165 18.45 10.23 5.48
N TYR A 166 17.58 10.38 6.48
CA TYR A 166 17.44 11.61 7.25
C TYR A 166 18.74 12.00 7.97
N GLU A 167 19.37 11.06 8.68
CA GLU A 167 20.64 11.32 9.37
C GLU A 167 21.77 11.69 8.39
N LEU A 168 21.85 11.01 7.23
CA LEU A 168 22.79 11.35 6.17
C LEU A 168 22.57 12.76 5.61
N GLU A 169 21.30 13.12 5.33
CA GLU A 169 20.94 14.44 4.83
C GLU A 169 21.25 15.54 5.85
N LYS A 170 20.99 15.27 7.14
CA LYS A 170 21.31 16.17 8.25
C LYS A 170 22.81 16.45 8.34
N GLU A 171 23.64 15.41 8.30
CA GLU A 171 25.11 15.56 8.31
C GLU A 171 25.62 16.24 7.03
N TYR A 172 25.07 15.92 5.86
CA TYR A 172 25.41 16.61 4.61
C TYR A 172 25.16 18.12 4.71
N LYS A 173 23.98 18.52 5.20
CA LYS A 173 23.63 19.94 5.39
C LYS A 173 24.56 20.64 6.39
N LYS A 174 25.00 19.93 7.44
CA LYS A 174 25.96 20.44 8.41
C LYS A 174 27.33 20.68 7.77
N MET A 175 27.84 19.71 7.00
CA MET A 175 29.12 19.83 6.28
C MET A 175 29.06 20.93 5.21
N ASP A 176 27.96 21.02 4.47
CA ASP A 176 27.75 22.05 3.45
C ASP A 176 27.79 23.47 4.05
N LYS A 177 27.11 23.68 5.18
CA LYS A 177 27.16 24.95 5.93
C LYS A 177 28.57 25.30 6.42
N LEU A 178 29.31 24.32 6.93
CA LEU A 178 30.70 24.49 7.37
C LEU A 178 31.66 24.81 6.23
N ASN A 179 31.43 24.24 5.04
CA ASN A 179 32.25 24.48 3.86
C ASN A 179 31.99 25.87 3.25
N HIS A 180 30.76 26.38 3.34
CA HIS A 180 30.40 27.71 2.84
C HIS A 180 30.59 28.85 3.84
N THR A 181 31.02 28.55 5.09
CA THR A 181 31.34 29.56 6.11
C THR A 181 32.85 29.64 6.34
N ASN A 182 33.38 30.85 6.52
CA ASN A 182 34.81 31.12 6.67
C ASN A 182 35.10 31.95 7.94
N GLY A 183 36.31 31.82 8.50
CA GLY A 183 36.78 32.64 9.63
C GLY A 183 36.09 32.31 10.97
N ASP A 184 35.88 33.34 11.80
CA ASP A 184 35.33 33.20 13.17
C ASP A 184 33.91 32.59 13.20
N GLU A 185 33.13 32.75 12.14
CA GLU A 185 31.78 32.18 12.02
C GLU A 185 31.82 30.65 11.92
N ARG A 186 32.83 30.10 11.22
CA ARG A 186 33.03 28.66 11.10
C ARG A 186 33.35 28.04 12.46
N GLN A 187 34.25 28.66 13.25
CA GLN A 187 34.60 28.17 14.59
C GLN A 187 33.41 28.21 15.58
N LYS A 188 32.49 29.17 15.42
CA LYS A 188 31.26 29.22 16.22
C LYS A 188 30.28 28.12 15.83
N LEU A 189 30.09 27.89 14.54
CA LEU A 189 29.24 26.82 14.00
C LEU A 189 29.76 25.43 14.38
N GLU A 190 31.08 25.20 14.33
CA GLU A 190 31.69 23.93 14.78
C GLU A 190 31.36 23.65 16.25
N LYS A 191 31.51 24.64 17.13
CA LYS A 191 31.16 24.50 18.56
C LYS A 191 29.66 24.27 18.79
N GLU A 192 28.80 24.96 18.05
CA GLU A 192 27.35 24.77 18.14
C GLU A 192 26.95 23.34 17.76
N TYR A 193 27.59 22.76 16.76
CA TYR A 193 27.36 21.38 16.34
C TYR A 193 27.99 20.32 17.26
N GLU A 194 29.07 20.63 17.99
CA GLU A 194 29.65 19.73 19.00
C GLU A 194 28.78 19.63 20.25
N VAL A 195 28.04 20.68 20.62
CA VAL A 195 27.14 20.70 21.79
C VAL A 195 25.79 20.03 21.50
N SER A 196 25.43 19.90 20.22
CA SER A 196 24.13 19.36 19.78
C SER A 196 24.13 17.83 19.58
N ASN A 197 25.30 17.18 19.62
CA ASN A 197 25.49 15.73 19.53
C ASN A 197 25.60 15.09 20.93
#